data_AF-A0AAN0RYG4-F1
#
_entry.id   AF-A0AAN0RYG4-F1
#
_cell.length_a   1.000
_cell.length_b   1.000
_cell.length_c   1.000
_cell.angle_alpha   90.00
_cell.angle_beta   90.00
_cell.angle_gamma   90.00
#
_symmetry.space_group_name_H-M   'P 1'
#
loop_
_entity.id
_entity.type
_entity.pdbx_description
1 polymer ?
#
loop_
_entity_poly.entity_id
_entity_poly.type
_entity_poly.pdbx_seq_one_letter_code
_entity_poly.pdbx_strand_id
1 'polypeptide(L)'
;MQLVKIIKERYIGNRSDVTEQEYGDAAQVISAVGEMNGEDCTSVVFSTDDETVFSAGGGDDNRYVAFLAIATDDTFFTLIDPDKPDGECVDLVVGGQRGSYPMRQCVARATVIQAALHFCQFGKPDPSLNWQEG
;
A
#
# COMPACT_ATOMS: atom_id res chain seq x y z
N MET A 1 4.57 -20.54 9.13
CA MET A 1 4.95 -19.30 8.44
C MET A 1 3.72 -18.87 7.69
N GLN A 2 3.21 -17.67 7.93
CA GLN A 2 2.02 -17.16 7.26
C GLN A 2 2.38 -16.94 5.78
N LEU A 3 1.56 -17.47 4.88
CA LEU A 3 1.76 -17.27 3.45
C LEU A 3 1.25 -15.88 3.11
N VAL A 4 2.06 -15.12 2.39
CA VAL A 4 1.70 -13.77 1.93
C VAL A 4 1.74 -13.77 0.42
N LYS A 5 0.69 -13.30 -0.21
CA LYS A 5 0.61 -13.07 -1.66
C LYS A 5 0.87 -11.61 -1.96
N ILE A 6 1.68 -11.34 -2.96
CA ILE A 6 1.89 -10.02 -3.55
C ILE A 6 1.08 -9.98 -4.85
N ILE A 7 0.12 -9.07 -4.91
CA ILE A 7 -0.81 -8.88 -6.01
C ILE A 7 -0.53 -7.50 -6.60
N LYS A 8 -0.12 -7.45 -7.87
CA LYS A 8 0.10 -6.20 -8.60
C LYS A 8 -0.91 -6.07 -9.70
N GLU A 9 -1.42 -4.86 -9.88
CA GLU A 9 -2.25 -4.50 -11.03
C GLU A 9 -1.50 -3.54 -11.93
N ARG A 10 -1.46 -3.85 -13.23
CA ARG A 10 -0.92 -2.98 -14.28
C ARG A 10 -1.96 -2.66 -15.34
N TYR A 11 -2.07 -1.41 -15.75
CA TYR A 11 -3.00 -0.93 -16.76
C TYR A 11 -2.32 -0.80 -18.13
N ILE A 12 -2.85 -1.50 -19.15
CA ILE A 12 -2.39 -1.44 -20.54
C ILE A 12 -3.56 -0.96 -21.40
N GLY A 13 -3.61 0.35 -21.65
CA GLY A 13 -4.78 0.98 -22.26
C GLY A 13 -6.01 0.82 -21.35
N ASN A 14 -7.06 0.17 -21.88
CA ASN A 14 -8.31 -0.04 -21.13
C ASN A 14 -8.39 -1.42 -20.45
N ARG A 15 -7.28 -2.13 -20.32
CA ARG A 15 -7.23 -3.46 -19.70
C ARG A 15 -6.31 -3.42 -18.49
N SER A 16 -6.67 -4.12 -17.43
CA SER A 16 -5.74 -4.46 -16.36
C SER A 16 -5.15 -5.84 -16.59
N ASP A 17 -3.88 -5.98 -16.22
CA ASP A 17 -3.13 -7.22 -16.08
C ASP A 17 -2.81 -7.40 -14.60
N VAL A 18 -3.25 -8.52 -14.02
CA VAL A 18 -3.07 -8.81 -12.60
C VAL A 18 -2.04 -9.93 -12.47
N THR A 19 -1.00 -9.66 -11.69
CA THR A 19 0.02 -10.67 -11.37
C THR A 19 -0.05 -11.00 -9.90
N GLU A 20 0.00 -12.30 -9.59
CA GLU A 20 0.04 -12.80 -8.23
C GLU A 20 1.28 -13.66 -8.05
N GLN A 21 1.97 -13.47 -6.92
CA GLN A 21 3.10 -14.30 -6.53
C GLN A 21 3.15 -14.45 -5.02
N GLU A 22 3.71 -15.56 -4.54
CA GLU A 22 4.00 -15.73 -3.13
C GLU A 22 5.22 -14.91 -2.72
N TYR A 23 5.16 -14.31 -1.54
CA TYR A 23 6.28 -13.64 -0.90
C TYR A 23 7.34 -14.68 -0.49
N GLY A 24 8.53 -14.53 -1.05
CA GLY A 24 9.73 -15.27 -0.72
C GLY A 24 10.84 -14.40 -0.13
N ASP A 25 10.96 -13.13 -0.53
CA ASP A 25 11.99 -12.23 -0.03
C ASP A 25 11.63 -10.74 -0.10
N ALA A 26 12.42 -9.92 0.60
CA ALA A 26 12.28 -8.47 0.67
C ALA A 26 12.45 -7.76 -0.69
N ALA A 27 13.22 -8.32 -1.62
CA ALA A 27 13.45 -7.69 -2.92
C ALA A 27 12.17 -7.67 -3.76
N GLN A 28 11.30 -8.68 -3.62
CA GLN A 28 9.99 -8.70 -4.25
C GLN A 28 9.08 -7.56 -3.76
N VAL A 29 9.09 -7.27 -2.45
CA VAL A 29 8.33 -6.17 -1.85
C VAL A 29 8.84 -4.82 -2.37
N ILE A 30 10.17 -4.63 -2.33
CA ILE A 30 10.82 -3.41 -2.80
C ILE A 30 10.54 -3.18 -4.29
N SER A 31 10.61 -4.24 -5.11
CA SER A 31 10.28 -4.17 -6.54
C SER A 31 8.82 -3.82 -6.76
N ALA A 32 7.90 -4.49 -6.06
CA ALA A 32 6.47 -4.29 -6.25
C ALA A 32 6.02 -2.86 -5.92
N VAL A 33 6.48 -2.29 -4.81
CA VAL A 33 6.20 -0.89 -4.46
C VAL A 33 7.00 0.07 -5.35
N GLY A 34 8.21 -0.30 -5.76
CA GLY A 34 9.09 0.52 -6.60
C GLY A 34 8.59 0.68 -8.04
N GLU A 35 7.86 -0.30 -8.56
CA GLU A 35 7.22 -0.26 -9.88
C GLU A 35 6.01 0.68 -9.94
N MET A 36 5.43 1.04 -8.80
CA MET A 36 4.29 1.96 -8.74
C MET A 36 4.69 3.37 -9.17
N ASN A 37 3.96 3.91 -10.14
CA ASN A 37 4.25 5.19 -10.79
C ASN A 37 3.05 6.13 -10.90
N GLY A 38 1.86 5.73 -10.43
CA GLY A 38 0.65 6.56 -10.54
C GLY A 38 0.04 6.63 -11.95
N GLU A 39 0.55 5.83 -12.90
CA GLU A 39 0.07 5.80 -14.29
C GLU A 39 -0.42 4.40 -14.67
N ASP A 40 0.51 3.47 -14.91
CA ASP A 40 0.21 2.11 -15.34
C ASP A 40 0.31 1.11 -14.19
N CYS A 41 1.11 1.37 -13.16
CA CYS A 41 1.12 0.61 -11.92
C CYS A 41 0.77 1.56 -10.77
N THR A 42 -0.46 1.48 -10.29
CA THR A 42 -1.03 2.45 -9.34
C THR A 42 -1.38 1.85 -8.00
N SER A 43 -1.24 0.54 -7.85
CA SER A 43 -1.57 -0.18 -6.62
C SER A 43 -0.83 -1.51 -6.51
N VAL A 44 -0.59 -1.90 -5.27
CA VAL A 44 -0.12 -3.23 -4.89
C VAL A 44 -0.90 -3.66 -3.64
N VAL A 45 -1.21 -4.94 -3.57
CA VAL A 45 -1.89 -5.56 -2.42
C VAL A 45 -1.03 -6.71 -1.91
N PHE A 46 -0.87 -6.78 -0.60
CA PHE A 46 -0.24 -7.86 0.11
C PHE A 46 -1.32 -8.51 0.98
N SER A 47 -1.58 -9.79 0.78
CA SER A 47 -2.68 -10.49 1.45
C SER A 47 -2.19 -11.78 2.08
N THR A 48 -2.68 -12.08 3.27
CA THR A 48 -2.39 -13.30 4.02
C THR A 48 -3.57 -14.27 3.95
N ASP A 49 -3.33 -15.54 4.31
CA ASP A 49 -4.38 -16.59 4.26
C ASP A 49 -5.58 -16.34 5.22
N ASP A 50 -5.37 -15.55 6.27
CA ASP A 50 -6.38 -15.13 7.25
C ASP A 50 -7.05 -13.79 6.88
N GLU A 51 -7.02 -13.42 5.59
CA GLU A 51 -7.67 -12.23 5.03
C GLU A 51 -7.18 -10.90 5.65
N THR A 52 -5.99 -10.89 6.26
CA THR A 52 -5.32 -9.63 6.59
C THR A 52 -4.71 -9.05 5.31
N VAL A 53 -5.01 -7.78 5.04
CA VAL A 53 -4.64 -7.13 3.77
C VAL A 53 -3.92 -5.81 4.03
N PHE A 54 -2.69 -5.69 3.55
CA PHE A 54 -2.03 -4.41 3.38
C PHE A 54 -2.15 -3.99 1.91
N SER A 55 -2.65 -2.77 1.65
CA SER A 55 -2.72 -2.21 0.31
C SER A 55 -2.00 -0.88 0.24
N ALA A 56 -1.34 -0.63 -0.89
CA ALA A 56 -0.74 0.66 -1.19
C ALA A 56 -1.19 1.14 -2.56
N GLY A 57 -1.36 2.45 -2.69
CA GLY A 57 -1.79 3.13 -3.91
C GLY A 57 -0.99 4.40 -4.19
N GLY A 58 -0.95 4.84 -5.45
CA GLY A 58 -0.27 6.06 -5.88
C GLY A 58 1.00 5.79 -6.68
N GLY A 59 2.01 6.64 -6.48
CA GLY A 59 3.31 6.54 -7.17
C GLY A 59 3.77 7.84 -7.81
N ASP A 60 2.83 8.71 -8.17
CA ASP A 60 3.13 10.02 -8.74
C ASP A 60 3.74 10.97 -7.69
N ASP A 61 4.75 11.75 -8.09
CA ASP A 61 5.49 12.67 -7.23
C ASP A 61 5.96 12.08 -5.88
N ASN A 62 6.26 10.78 -5.84
CA ASN A 62 6.64 10.07 -4.62
C ASN A 62 5.57 10.16 -3.50
N ARG A 63 4.28 10.22 -3.88
CA ARG A 63 3.13 10.22 -2.97
C ARG A 63 2.38 8.90 -3.05
N TYR A 64 2.13 8.33 -1.88
CA TYR A 64 1.46 7.05 -1.72
C TYR A 64 0.46 7.11 -0.58
N VAL A 65 -0.62 6.36 -0.69
CA VAL A 65 -1.50 6.04 0.43
C VAL A 65 -1.34 4.56 0.75
N ALA A 66 -1.44 4.19 2.02
CA ALA A 66 -1.38 2.80 2.43
C ALA A 66 -2.35 2.50 3.58
N PHE A 67 -2.96 1.32 3.51
CA PHE A 67 -3.99 0.86 4.41
C PHE A 67 -3.70 -0.57 4.86
N LEU A 68 -4.07 -0.89 6.08
CA LEU A 68 -4.03 -2.24 6.63
C LEU A 68 -5.40 -2.60 7.19
N ALA A 69 -6.00 -3.68 6.69
CA ALA A 69 -7.23 -4.26 7.20
C ALA A 69 -6.90 -5.61 7.86
N ILE A 70 -7.30 -5.79 9.12
CA ILE A 70 -7.14 -7.04 9.87
C ILE A 70 -8.52 -7.66 10.09
N ALA A 71 -8.86 -8.65 9.27
CA ALA A 71 -10.19 -9.25 9.26
C ALA A 71 -10.59 -9.89 10.60
N THR A 72 -9.62 -10.49 11.32
CA THR A 72 -9.89 -11.19 12.59
C THR A 72 -10.33 -10.25 13.71
N ASP A 73 -9.87 -9.00 13.67
CA ASP A 73 -10.07 -8.01 14.72
C ASP A 73 -11.00 -6.86 14.26
N ASP A 74 -11.59 -6.97 13.06
CA ASP A 74 -12.40 -5.92 12.41
C ASP A 74 -11.74 -4.53 12.46
N THR A 75 -10.41 -4.51 12.34
CA THR A 75 -9.60 -3.29 12.54
C THR A 75 -9.07 -2.78 11.21
N PHE A 76 -9.13 -1.46 11.03
CA PHE A 76 -8.61 -0.77 9.86
C PHE A 76 -7.62 0.31 10.27
N PHE A 77 -6.47 0.34 9.61
CA PHE A 77 -5.42 1.33 9.84
C PHE A 77 -5.09 2.07 8.55
N THR A 78 -4.93 3.38 8.66
CA THR A 78 -4.39 4.26 7.62
C THR A 78 -2.99 4.70 8.01
N LEU A 79 -2.02 4.52 7.13
CA LEU A 79 -0.67 5.02 7.33
C LEU A 79 -0.66 6.54 7.11
N ILE A 80 -0.10 7.29 8.07
CA ILE A 80 -0.10 8.75 8.04
C ILE A 80 1.30 9.35 8.22
N ASP A 81 1.46 10.56 7.73
CA ASP A 81 2.59 11.45 7.97
C ASP A 81 2.12 12.62 8.84
N PRO A 82 2.37 12.59 10.17
CA PRO A 82 1.83 13.59 11.09
C PRO A 82 2.41 14.99 10.87
N ASP A 83 3.54 15.12 10.16
CA ASP A 83 4.17 16.39 9.85
C ASP A 83 3.45 17.12 8.68
N LYS A 84 2.52 16.45 8.00
CA LYS A 84 1.73 17.01 6.91
C LYS A 84 0.38 17.61 7.37
N PRO A 85 -0.12 18.62 6.64
CA PRO A 85 -1.37 19.29 6.98
C PRO A 85 -2.58 18.34 6.84
N ASP A 86 -3.54 18.51 7.73
CA ASP A 86 -4.76 17.71 7.81
C ASP A 86 -5.88 18.17 6.86
N GLY A 87 -5.85 19.46 6.48
CA GLY A 87 -6.93 20.12 5.74
C GLY A 87 -6.69 20.29 4.24
N GLU A 88 -5.55 19.82 3.72
CA GLU A 88 -5.24 19.88 2.29
C GLU A 88 -5.35 18.49 1.69
N CYS A 89 -5.96 18.39 0.50
CA CYS A 89 -6.03 17.15 -0.26
C CYS A 89 -5.22 17.27 -1.55
N VAL A 90 -4.71 16.12 -2.00
CA VAL A 90 -4.08 15.95 -3.30
C VAL A 90 -4.76 14.82 -4.06
N ASP A 91 -4.82 14.98 -5.37
CA ASP A 91 -5.33 13.93 -6.24
C ASP A 91 -4.23 12.91 -6.52
N LEU A 92 -4.55 11.64 -6.32
CA LEU A 92 -3.70 10.50 -6.66
C LEU A 92 -4.49 9.52 -7.53
N VAL A 93 -3.78 8.76 -8.36
CA VAL A 93 -4.36 7.59 -9.02
C VAL A 93 -4.04 6.35 -8.19
N VAL A 94 -5.08 5.69 -7.71
CA VAL A 94 -5.02 4.49 -6.87
C VAL A 94 -5.93 3.43 -7.49
N GLY A 95 -5.38 2.26 -7.81
CA GLY A 95 -6.14 1.19 -8.49
C GLY A 95 -6.81 1.68 -9.78
N GLY A 96 -6.07 2.43 -10.61
CA GLY A 96 -6.54 2.99 -11.89
C GLY A 96 -7.56 4.12 -11.77
N GLN A 97 -7.96 4.51 -10.55
CA GLN A 97 -8.97 5.53 -10.33
C GLN A 97 -8.37 6.77 -9.69
N ARG A 98 -8.77 7.95 -10.17
CA ARG A 98 -8.41 9.21 -9.54
C ARG A 98 -9.24 9.39 -8.27
N GLY A 99 -8.56 9.60 -7.15
CA GLY A 99 -9.17 9.90 -5.85
C GLY A 99 -8.47 11.10 -5.21
N SER A 100 -9.21 11.82 -4.35
CA SER A 100 -8.66 12.93 -3.56
C SER A 100 -8.37 12.43 -2.15
N TYR A 101 -7.11 12.58 -1.71
CA TYR A 101 -6.62 12.07 -0.44
C TYR A 101 -6.04 13.20 0.41
N PRO A 102 -6.29 13.21 1.73
CA PRO A 102 -5.63 14.15 2.64
C PRO A 102 -4.10 14.04 2.54
N MET A 103 -3.42 15.18 2.54
CA MET A 103 -1.96 15.26 2.49
C MET A 103 -1.30 14.47 3.62
N ARG A 104 -1.92 14.46 4.80
CA ARG A 104 -1.50 13.65 5.95
C ARG A 104 -1.54 12.14 5.69
N GLN A 105 -2.37 11.64 4.78
CA GLN A 105 -2.39 10.21 4.40
C GLN A 105 -1.38 9.89 3.29
N CYS A 106 -0.81 10.92 2.66
CA CYS A 106 0.16 10.75 1.58
C CYS A 106 1.56 10.60 2.18
N VAL A 107 2.15 9.42 2.12
CA VAL A 107 3.50 9.12 2.62
C VAL A 107 4.50 8.92 1.46
N ALA A 108 5.79 8.90 1.78
CA ALA A 108 6.85 8.63 0.83
C ALA A 108 6.99 7.13 0.53
N ARG A 109 7.56 6.78 -0.64
CA ARG A 109 7.82 5.38 -1.04
C ARG A 109 8.57 4.57 0.02
N ALA A 110 9.58 5.16 0.64
CA ALA A 110 10.38 4.48 1.66
C ALA A 110 9.53 4.04 2.86
N THR A 111 8.59 4.89 3.29
CA THR A 111 7.65 4.60 4.38
C THR A 111 6.72 3.43 4.01
N VAL A 112 6.22 3.40 2.77
CA VAL A 112 5.39 2.29 2.27
C VAL A 112 6.18 0.99 2.19
N ILE A 113 7.41 1.02 1.69
CA ILE A 113 8.28 -0.16 1.61
C ILE A 113 8.52 -0.71 3.02
N GLN A 114 8.84 0.15 3.99
CA GLN A 114 9.03 -0.27 5.37
C GLN A 114 7.77 -0.94 5.93
N ALA A 115 6.60 -0.30 5.77
CA ALA A 115 5.32 -0.84 6.22
C ALA A 115 5.01 -2.20 5.59
N ALA A 116 5.19 -2.33 4.28
CA ALA A 116 4.95 -3.56 3.52
C ALA A 116 5.90 -4.70 3.93
N LEU A 117 7.18 -4.40 4.16
CA LEU A 117 8.16 -5.38 4.65
C LEU A 117 7.79 -5.90 6.03
N HIS A 118 7.43 -5.01 6.96
CA HIS A 118 6.97 -5.39 8.29
C HIS A 118 5.70 -6.24 8.22
N PHE A 119 4.75 -5.84 7.37
CA PHE A 119 3.54 -6.62 7.12
C PHE A 119 3.86 -8.03 6.61
N CYS A 120 4.72 -8.18 5.60
CA CYS A 120 5.08 -9.49 5.05
C CYS A 120 5.75 -10.41 6.08
N GLN A 121 6.42 -9.84 7.09
CA GLN A 121 7.10 -10.59 8.13
C GLN A 121 6.19 -10.94 9.32
N PHE A 122 5.27 -10.05 9.70
CA PHE A 122 4.55 -10.14 10.97
C PHE A 122 3.02 -10.09 10.85
N GLY A 123 2.47 -9.78 9.68
CA GLY A 123 1.03 -9.59 9.46
C GLY A 123 0.44 -8.42 10.23
N LYS A 124 1.26 -7.44 10.64
CA LYS A 124 0.90 -6.38 11.60
C LYS A 124 1.41 -5.00 11.16
N PRO A 125 0.81 -3.90 11.64
CA PRO A 125 1.32 -2.56 11.38
C PRO A 125 2.72 -2.42 12.00
N ASP A 126 3.62 -1.75 11.29
CA ASP A 126 4.95 -1.44 11.82
C ASP A 126 4.81 -0.43 12.99
N PRO A 127 5.23 -0.80 14.22
CA PRO A 127 5.08 0.06 15.40
C PRO A 127 5.99 1.30 15.39
N SER A 128 6.96 1.37 14.47
CA SER A 128 7.81 2.56 14.29
C SER A 128 7.23 3.60 13.33
N LEU A 129 6.10 3.27 12.67
CA LEU A 129 5.37 4.16 11.78
C LEU A 129 4.11 4.71 12.45
N ASN A 130 3.57 5.80 11.89
CA ASN A 130 2.36 6.42 12.41
C ASN A 130 1.14 5.86 11.70
N TRP A 131 0.30 5.14 12.45
CA TRP A 131 -0.94 4.57 11.97
C TRP A 131 -2.13 5.23 12.67
N GLN A 132 -3.14 5.60 11.89
CA GLN A 132 -4.42 6.07 12.39
C GLN A 132 -5.43 4.94 12.27
N GLU A 133 -6.05 4.56 13.38
CA GLU A 133 -7.17 3.62 13.41
C GLU A 133 -8.44 4.31 12.86
N GLY A 134 -9.20 3.56 12.07
CA GLY A 134 -10.45 4.00 11.43
C GLY A 134 -11.71 3.73 12.24
#